data_AF-A0A969IHP1-F1
#
_entry.id   AF-A0A969IHP1-F1
#
_cell.length_a   1.000
_cell.length_b   1.000
_cell.length_c   1.000
_cell.angle_alpha   90.00
_cell.angle_beta   90.00
_cell.angle_gamma   90.00
#
_symmetry.space_group_name_H-M   'P 1'
#
loop_
_entity.id
_entity.type
_entity.pdbx_description
1 polymer ?
#
loop_
_entity_poly.entity_id
_entity_poly.type
_entity_poly.pdbx_seq_one_letter_code
_entity_poly.pdbx_strand_id
1 'polypeptide(L)'
;MLATLAEHEVAERARRRIERHLFKTWLEVRLDDLPEKSDLTNLIRYGLSRSDAFTSERYGSTAFSLDNPAVAIDNNAAERAMRPLCLGRRNWTFAGSDRGAENAATIMTIVETAKANDLNPQAYIVACQSRAKKQKQVQRETFCTSAFNTHWLNYGRRERLPRS
;
A
#
# COMPACT_ATOMS: atom_id res chain seq x y z
N MET A 1 1.52 -0.53 -31.75
CA MET A 1 2.39 0.15 -30.76
C MET A 1 2.22 -0.39 -29.33
N LEU A 2 1.01 -0.76 -28.88
CA LEU A 2 0.82 -1.39 -27.55
C LEU A 2 1.19 -2.88 -27.50
N ALA A 3 0.93 -3.65 -28.57
CA ALA A 3 1.29 -5.07 -28.64
C ALA A 3 2.81 -5.31 -28.53
N THR A 4 3.61 -4.44 -29.17
CA THR A 4 5.08 -4.50 -29.15
C THR A 4 5.68 -4.20 -27.78
N LEU A 5 5.02 -3.37 -26.95
CA LEU A 5 5.48 -3.09 -25.59
C LEU A 5 5.20 -4.27 -24.65
N ALA A 6 4.03 -4.91 -24.79
CA ALA A 6 3.68 -6.09 -24.01
C ALA A 6 4.60 -7.28 -24.32
N GLU A 7 4.93 -7.49 -25.60
CA GLU A 7 5.88 -8.54 -26.03
C GLU A 7 7.29 -8.29 -25.48
N HIS A 8 7.76 -7.04 -25.48
CA HIS A 8 9.05 -6.65 -24.92
C HIS A 8 9.10 -6.86 -23.39
N GLU A 9 8.03 -6.54 -22.68
CA GLU A 9 7.93 -6.82 -21.24
C GLU A 9 7.95 -8.31 -20.91
N VAL A 10 7.26 -9.14 -21.70
CA VAL A 10 7.25 -10.60 -21.51
C VAL A 10 8.65 -11.19 -21.76
N ALA A 11 9.35 -10.72 -22.81
CA ALA A 11 10.72 -11.14 -23.09
C ALA A 11 11.71 -10.73 -21.99
N GLU A 12 11.58 -9.51 -21.47
CA GLU A 12 12.37 -9.02 -20.34
C GLU A 12 12.12 -9.84 -19.05
N ARG A 13 10.87 -10.18 -18.76
CA ARG A 13 10.52 -11.05 -17.62
C ARG A 13 11.13 -12.45 -17.76
N ALA A 14 11.08 -13.03 -18.96
CA ALA A 14 11.68 -14.33 -19.24
C ALA A 14 13.21 -14.31 -19.06
N ARG A 15 13.89 -13.25 -19.51
CA ARG A 15 15.32 -13.04 -19.32
C ARG A 15 15.70 -12.95 -17.84
N ARG A 16 15.00 -12.13 -17.06
CA ARG A 16 15.25 -11.96 -15.62
C ARG A 16 15.06 -13.26 -14.85
N ARG A 17 14.13 -14.11 -15.27
CA ARG A 17 13.93 -15.45 -14.70
C ARG A 17 15.16 -16.34 -14.87
N ILE A 18 15.81 -16.29 -16.03
CA ILE A 18 17.04 -17.05 -16.30
C ILE A 18 18.19 -16.51 -15.44
N GLU A 19 18.36 -15.18 -15.39
CA GLU A 19 19.40 -14.54 -14.57
C GLU A 19 19.26 -14.88 -13.08
N ARG A 20 18.02 -14.94 -12.54
CA ARG A 20 17.76 -15.39 -11.17
C ARG A 20 18.18 -16.82 -10.92
N HIS A 21 17.89 -17.72 -11.86
CA HIS A 21 18.26 -19.13 -11.74
C HIS A 21 19.77 -19.29 -11.75
N LEU A 22 20.46 -18.61 -12.68
CA LEU A 22 21.92 -18.60 -12.76
C LEU A 22 22.57 -18.05 -11.49
N PHE A 23 22.02 -16.96 -10.94
CA PHE A 23 22.51 -16.39 -9.69
C PHE A 23 22.35 -17.36 -8.51
N LYS A 24 21.22 -18.06 -8.42
CA LYS A 24 21.00 -19.09 -7.40
C LYS A 24 22.03 -20.22 -7.52
N THR A 25 22.22 -20.75 -8.72
CA THR A 25 23.20 -21.82 -8.98
C THR A 25 24.62 -21.36 -8.67
N TRP A 26 24.96 -20.10 -8.99
CA TRP A 26 26.25 -19.52 -8.64
C TRP A 26 26.45 -19.44 -7.12
N LEU A 27 25.42 -19.05 -6.35
CA LEU A 27 25.48 -19.04 -4.88
C LEU A 27 25.65 -20.44 -4.28
N GLU A 28 24.98 -21.44 -4.86
CA GLU A 28 25.11 -22.84 -4.45
C GLU A 28 26.54 -23.34 -4.65
N VAL A 29 27.14 -23.10 -5.82
CA VAL A 29 28.54 -23.46 -6.11
C VAL A 29 29.52 -22.71 -5.21
N ARG A 30 29.29 -21.41 -5.00
CA ARG A 30 30.18 -20.57 -4.19
C ARG A 30 30.18 -20.96 -2.71
N LEU A 31 29.16 -21.67 -2.24
CA LEU A 31 29.06 -22.14 -0.87
C LEU A 31 30.18 -23.14 -0.51
N ASP A 32 30.61 -23.95 -1.48
CA ASP A 32 31.64 -24.99 -1.28
C ASP A 32 33.03 -24.39 -1.05
N ASP A 33 33.26 -23.19 -1.58
CA ASP A 33 34.54 -22.48 -1.42
C ASP A 33 34.63 -21.66 -0.14
N LEU A 34 33.52 -21.49 0.58
CA LEU A 34 33.45 -20.57 1.72
C LEU A 34 33.65 -21.29 3.05
N PRO A 35 34.27 -20.63 4.05
CA PRO A 35 34.39 -21.20 5.38
C PRO A 35 33.01 -21.49 5.98
N GLU A 36 32.81 -22.70 6.49
CA GLU A 36 31.49 -23.21 6.90
C GLU A 36 30.80 -22.32 7.96
N LYS A 37 31.57 -21.66 8.82
CA LYS A 37 31.08 -20.84 9.94
C LYS A 37 31.23 -19.33 9.72
N SER A 38 31.42 -18.87 8.49
CA SER A 38 31.47 -17.42 8.22
C SER A 38 30.07 -16.80 8.24
N ASP A 39 29.97 -15.53 8.64
CA ASP A 39 28.71 -14.76 8.58
C ASP A 39 28.13 -14.72 7.16
N LEU A 40 29.01 -14.67 6.15
CA LEU A 40 28.62 -14.71 4.74
C LEU A 40 28.00 -16.06 4.37
N THR A 41 28.58 -17.17 4.82
CA THR A 41 28.05 -18.52 4.59
C THR A 41 26.67 -18.67 5.22
N ASN A 42 26.48 -18.17 6.44
CA ASN A 42 25.19 -18.17 7.11
C ASN A 42 24.15 -17.32 6.36
N LEU A 43 24.55 -16.15 5.86
CA LEU A 43 23.68 -15.28 5.06
C LEU A 43 23.25 -15.93 3.74
N ILE A 44 24.19 -16.57 3.03
CA ILE A 44 23.90 -17.26 1.77
C ILE A 44 23.00 -18.47 2.04
N ARG A 45 23.28 -19.28 3.06
CA ARG A 45 22.41 -20.40 3.47
C ARG A 45 21.01 -19.93 3.84
N TYR A 46 20.91 -18.83 4.57
CA TYR A 46 19.62 -18.21 4.91
C TYR A 46 18.85 -17.81 3.64
N GLY A 47 19.52 -17.12 2.71
CA GLY A 47 18.94 -16.77 1.41
C GLY A 47 18.47 -17.99 0.61
N LEU A 48 19.34 -19.00 0.47
CA LEU A 48 19.04 -20.24 -0.26
C LEU A 48 17.93 -21.07 0.40
N SER A 49 17.84 -21.10 1.74
CA SER A 49 16.73 -21.77 2.45
C SER A 49 15.37 -21.15 2.13
N ARG A 50 15.38 -19.89 1.67
CA ARG A 50 14.20 -19.16 1.20
C ARG A 50 14.10 -19.18 -0.33
N SER A 51 14.63 -20.23 -0.98
CA SER A 51 14.73 -20.37 -2.45
C SER A 51 13.42 -20.18 -3.19
N ASP A 52 12.29 -20.54 -2.58
CA ASP A 52 10.96 -20.32 -3.16
C ASP A 52 10.71 -18.82 -3.40
N ALA A 53 11.38 -17.93 -2.66
CA ALA A 53 11.33 -16.48 -2.89
C ALA A 53 12.22 -15.98 -4.04
N PHE A 54 13.15 -16.79 -4.55
CA PHE A 54 13.95 -16.48 -5.73
C PHE A 54 13.28 -16.95 -7.03
N THR A 55 12.52 -18.05 -6.96
CA THR A 55 11.91 -18.71 -8.13
C THR A 55 10.42 -18.45 -8.28
N SER A 56 9.71 -18.08 -7.21
CA SER A 56 8.28 -17.75 -7.28
C SER A 56 8.06 -16.42 -8.00
N GLU A 57 7.42 -16.50 -9.16
CA GLU A 57 6.99 -15.36 -9.98
C GLU A 57 5.91 -14.51 -9.28
N ARG A 58 5.25 -15.06 -8.25
CA ARG A 58 4.03 -14.48 -7.68
C ARG A 58 4.21 -13.83 -6.32
N TYR A 59 5.13 -14.31 -5.48
CA TYR A 59 5.23 -13.90 -4.06
C TYR A 59 6.64 -13.90 -3.46
N GLY A 60 7.69 -14.14 -4.25
CA GLY A 60 9.05 -14.04 -3.74
C GLY A 60 9.48 -12.59 -3.59
N SER A 61 9.67 -12.10 -2.36
CA SER A 61 10.14 -10.72 -2.11
C SER A 61 11.43 -10.41 -2.88
N THR A 62 12.33 -11.39 -2.98
CA THR A 62 13.59 -11.27 -3.70
C THR A 62 13.40 -11.28 -5.22
N ALA A 63 12.56 -12.18 -5.75
CA ALA A 63 12.20 -12.18 -7.16
C ALA A 63 11.52 -10.86 -7.58
N PHE A 64 10.61 -10.35 -6.75
CA PHE A 64 9.90 -9.10 -6.99
C PHE A 64 10.82 -7.88 -7.02
N SER A 65 11.78 -7.76 -6.10
CA SER A 65 12.76 -6.66 -6.11
C SER A 65 13.78 -6.79 -7.26
N LEU A 66 14.17 -8.01 -7.65
CA LEU A 66 15.03 -8.22 -8.82
C LEU A 66 14.31 -7.91 -10.14
N ASP A 67 12.99 -8.12 -10.18
CA ASP A 67 12.15 -7.77 -11.33
C ASP A 67 11.77 -6.27 -11.35
N ASN A 68 11.82 -5.57 -10.22
CA ASN A 68 11.46 -4.17 -10.10
C ASN A 68 12.59 -3.35 -9.47
N PRO A 69 13.46 -2.68 -10.26
CA PRO A 69 14.60 -1.93 -9.72
C PRO A 69 14.20 -0.75 -8.82
N ALA A 70 12.93 -0.33 -8.86
CA ALA A 70 12.39 0.70 -7.97
C ALA A 70 12.11 0.19 -6.54
N VAL A 71 12.14 -1.11 -6.32
CA VAL A 71 11.82 -1.74 -5.02
C VAL A 71 13.13 -2.11 -4.33
N ALA A 72 13.35 -1.57 -3.14
CA ALA A 72 14.52 -1.91 -2.33
C ALA A 72 14.53 -3.40 -1.97
N ILE A 73 15.72 -4.00 -1.89
CA ILE A 73 15.91 -5.39 -1.45
C ILE A 73 15.69 -5.52 0.06
N ASP A 74 15.98 -4.45 0.80
CA ASP A 74 15.81 -4.39 2.25
C ASP A 74 14.51 -3.68 2.65
N ASN A 75 14.10 -3.92 3.89
CA ASN A 75 12.91 -3.29 4.48
C ASN A 75 13.26 -1.98 5.22
N ASN A 76 14.47 -1.43 5.04
CA ASN A 76 14.94 -0.31 5.86
C ASN A 76 14.05 0.92 5.70
N ALA A 77 13.54 1.14 4.49
CA ALA A 77 12.60 2.23 4.21
C ALA A 77 11.31 2.10 5.05
N ALA A 78 10.70 0.91 5.08
CA ALA A 78 9.49 0.71 5.87
C ALA A 78 9.78 0.73 7.38
N GLU A 79 10.90 0.15 7.83
CA GLU A 79 11.31 0.21 9.24
C GLU A 79 11.55 1.64 9.71
N ARG A 80 12.19 2.48 8.88
CA ARG A 80 12.36 3.92 9.16
C ARG A 80 11.02 4.64 9.21
N ALA A 81 10.08 4.30 8.32
CA ALA A 81 8.73 4.86 8.33
C ALA A 81 7.93 4.42 9.58
N MET A 82 8.15 3.20 10.08
CA MET A 82 7.49 2.67 11.29
C MET A 82 8.13 3.14 12.59
N ARG A 83 9.43 3.48 12.61
CA ARG A 83 10.16 3.91 13.82
C ARG A 83 9.44 4.99 14.63
N PRO A 84 8.92 6.09 14.03
CA PRO A 84 8.16 7.11 14.76
C PRO A 84 6.93 6.56 15.49
N LEU A 85 6.26 5.56 14.92
CA LEU A 85 5.11 4.88 15.52
C LEU A 85 5.53 4.11 16.77
N CYS A 86 6.58 3.30 16.63
CA CYS A 86 7.13 2.49 17.72
C CYS A 86 7.64 3.35 18.89
N LEU A 87 8.28 4.48 18.58
CA LEU A 87 8.73 5.45 19.58
C LEU A 87 7.54 6.19 20.23
N GLY A 88 6.57 6.61 19.42
CA GLY A 88 5.35 7.29 19.87
C GLY A 88 4.50 6.45 20.81
N ARG A 89 4.47 5.13 20.61
CA ARG A 89 3.73 4.18 21.48
C ARG A 89 4.10 4.31 22.97
N ARG A 90 5.36 4.61 23.28
CA ARG A 90 5.80 4.82 24.67
C ARG A 90 5.28 6.14 25.27
N ASN A 91 4.91 7.10 24.43
CA ASN A 91 4.41 8.42 24.79
C ASN A 91 2.88 8.53 24.75
N TRP A 92 2.18 7.54 24.17
CA TRP A 92 0.72 7.47 24.11
C TRP A 92 0.16 6.61 25.23
N THR A 93 0.48 6.94 26.47
CA THR A 93 0.06 6.20 27.69
C THR A 93 -1.46 6.14 27.89
N PHE A 94 -2.23 6.96 27.17
CA PHE A 94 -3.70 6.96 27.20
C PHE A 94 -4.35 6.20 26.03
N ALA A 95 -3.56 5.71 25.07
CA ALA A 95 -4.05 4.95 23.91
C ALA A 95 -4.10 3.44 24.24
N GLY A 96 -5.02 3.06 25.13
CA GLY A 96 -5.25 1.66 25.54
C GLY A 96 -6.48 1.00 24.90
N SER A 97 -7.17 1.67 23.96
CA SER A 97 -8.37 1.14 23.31
C SER A 97 -8.16 0.94 21.81
N ASP A 98 -8.80 -0.08 21.23
CA ASP A 98 -8.74 -0.38 19.80
C ASP A 98 -9.18 0.81 18.94
N ARG A 99 -10.25 1.50 19.36
CA ARG A 99 -10.69 2.76 18.73
C ARG A 99 -9.63 3.86 18.76
N GLY A 100 -8.85 3.94 19.84
CA GLY A 100 -7.73 4.87 19.94
C GLY A 100 -6.63 4.54 18.94
N ALA A 101 -6.32 3.24 18.77
CA ALA A 101 -5.35 2.75 17.80
C ALA A 101 -5.80 3.01 16.36
N GLU A 102 -7.06 2.74 16.01
CA GLU A 102 -7.64 3.02 14.69
C GLU A 102 -7.56 4.52 14.33
N ASN A 103 -7.92 5.39 15.28
CA ASN A 103 -7.83 6.84 15.09
C ASN A 103 -6.38 7.31 14.90
N ALA A 104 -5.46 6.78 15.70
CA ALA A 104 -4.04 7.06 15.59
C ALA A 104 -3.49 6.63 14.21
N ALA A 105 -3.81 5.41 13.77
CA ALA A 105 -3.42 4.90 12.46
C ALA A 105 -3.97 5.76 11.31
N THR A 106 -5.21 6.23 11.42
CA THR A 106 -5.82 7.15 10.44
C THR A 106 -5.06 8.46 10.35
N ILE A 107 -4.74 9.08 11.49
CA ILE A 107 -4.00 10.36 11.52
C ILE A 107 -2.59 10.18 10.95
N MET A 108 -1.89 9.10 11.32
CA MET A 108 -0.55 8.82 10.81
C MET A 108 -0.55 8.57 9.31
N THR A 109 -1.56 7.87 8.79
CA THR A 109 -1.72 7.68 7.35
C THR A 109 -1.83 9.02 6.61
N ILE A 110 -2.60 9.97 7.14
CA ILE A 110 -2.74 11.31 6.55
C ILE A 110 -1.40 12.07 6.61
N VAL A 111 -0.69 11.99 7.73
CA VAL A 111 0.61 12.67 7.91
C VAL A 111 1.67 12.09 6.98
N GLU A 112 1.80 10.77 6.89
CA GLU A 112 2.76 10.12 6.01
C GLU A 112 2.43 10.35 4.54
N THR A 113 1.14 10.41 4.18
CA THR A 113 0.73 10.81 2.83
C THR A 113 1.17 12.25 2.51
N ALA A 114 1.04 13.18 3.46
CA ALA A 114 1.48 14.56 3.26
C ALA A 114 3.00 14.63 3.04
N LYS A 115 3.78 13.93 3.88
CA LYS A 115 5.25 13.86 3.77
C LYS A 115 5.69 13.23 2.45
N ALA A 116 5.05 12.15 2.01
CA ALA A 116 5.37 11.46 0.76
C ALA A 116 5.11 12.32 -0.48
N ASN A 117 4.32 13.40 -0.36
CA ASN A 117 4.06 14.37 -1.42
C ASN A 117 4.78 15.72 -1.18
N ASP A 118 5.76 15.77 -0.26
CA ASP A 118 6.48 16.99 0.12
C ASP A 118 5.57 18.15 0.58
N LEU A 119 4.42 17.82 1.17
CA LEU A 119 3.45 18.79 1.68
C LEU A 119 3.62 19.03 3.18
N ASN A 120 3.35 20.26 3.62
CA ASN A 120 3.27 20.57 5.05
C ASN A 120 2.14 19.77 5.72
N PRO A 121 2.42 18.88 6.69
CA PRO A 121 1.41 18.00 7.26
C PRO A 121 0.28 18.73 7.99
N GLN A 122 0.59 19.85 8.66
CA GLN A 122 -0.42 20.63 9.37
C GLN A 122 -1.40 21.28 8.39
N ALA A 123 -0.89 21.91 7.33
CA ALA A 123 -1.72 22.49 6.28
C ALA A 123 -2.58 21.42 5.58
N TYR A 124 -2.00 20.24 5.34
CA TYR A 124 -2.69 19.13 4.71
C TYR A 124 -3.86 18.61 5.55
N ILE A 125 -3.66 18.42 6.86
CA ILE A 125 -4.74 18.00 7.78
C ILE A 125 -5.88 19.02 7.78
N VAL A 126 -5.56 20.31 7.85
CA VAL A 126 -6.58 21.39 7.81
C VAL A 126 -7.35 21.37 6.48
N ALA A 127 -6.67 21.14 5.37
CA ALA A 127 -7.30 21.00 4.06
C ALA A 127 -8.23 19.78 3.99
N CYS A 128 -7.79 18.62 4.51
CA CYS A 128 -8.61 17.40 4.60
C CYS A 128 -9.87 17.64 5.45
N GLN A 129 -9.74 18.26 6.62
CA GLN A 129 -10.88 18.59 7.48
C GLN A 129 -11.85 19.56 6.79
N SER A 130 -11.33 20.56 6.09
CA SER A 130 -12.13 21.55 5.36
C SER A 130 -12.92 20.91 4.23
N ARG A 131 -12.31 19.97 3.48
CA ARG A 131 -12.98 19.19 2.44
C ARG A 131 -14.05 18.26 3.02
N ALA A 132 -13.75 17.56 4.12
CA ALA A 132 -14.71 16.69 4.78
C ALA A 132 -15.95 17.44 5.28
N LYS A 133 -15.78 18.66 5.81
CA LYS A 133 -16.89 19.55 6.20
C LYS A 133 -17.77 19.92 5.00
N LYS A 134 -17.17 20.32 3.88
CA LYS A 134 -17.89 20.63 2.64
C LYS A 134 -18.67 19.41 2.13
N GLN A 135 -18.07 18.23 2.15
CA GLN A 135 -18.72 17.01 1.67
C GLN A 135 -19.93 16.61 2.54
N LYS A 136 -19.84 16.77 3.86
CA LYS A 136 -20.99 16.58 4.76
C LYS A 136 -22.14 17.54 4.46
N GLN A 137 -21.82 18.79 4.13
CA GLN A 137 -22.82 19.78 3.75
C GLN A 137 -23.49 19.42 2.42
N VAL A 138 -22.69 19.08 1.39
CA VAL A 138 -23.21 18.63 0.09
C VAL A 138 -24.08 17.39 0.23
N GLN A 139 -23.70 16.41 1.07
CA GLN A 139 -24.54 15.23 1.32
C GLN A 139 -25.85 15.58 2.03
N ARG A 140 -25.84 16.51 2.99
CA ARG A 140 -27.06 16.99 3.64
C ARG A 140 -27.99 17.70 2.66
N GLU A 141 -27.45 18.59 1.84
CA GLU A 141 -28.22 19.31 0.81
C GLU A 141 -28.79 18.34 -0.23
N THR A 142 -27.97 17.42 -0.74
CA THR A 142 -28.41 16.37 -1.68
C THR A 142 -29.48 15.45 -1.07
N PHE A 143 -29.33 15.07 0.20
CA PHE A 143 -30.35 14.30 0.92
C PHE A 143 -31.66 15.09 1.04
N CYS A 144 -31.61 16.36 1.47
CA CYS A 144 -32.78 17.24 1.53
C CYS A 144 -33.44 17.41 0.15
N THR A 145 -32.69 17.64 -0.92
CA THR A 145 -33.23 17.78 -2.27
C THR A 145 -33.82 16.46 -2.79
N SER A 146 -33.17 15.32 -2.54
CA SER A 146 -33.67 14.01 -2.97
C SER A 146 -34.92 13.58 -2.19
N ALA A 147 -34.99 13.84 -0.88
CA ALA A 147 -36.15 13.59 -0.04
C ALA A 147 -37.31 14.53 -0.39
N PHE A 148 -37.03 15.79 -0.73
CA PHE A 148 -38.03 16.73 -1.22
C PHE A 148 -38.57 16.31 -2.60
N ASN A 149 -37.70 15.90 -3.53
CA ASN A 149 -38.13 15.46 -4.87
C ASN A 149 -38.95 14.16 -4.83
N THR A 150 -38.58 13.19 -3.99
CA THR A 150 -39.38 11.96 -3.83
C THR A 150 -40.71 12.22 -3.11
N HIS A 151 -40.76 13.17 -2.19
CA HIS A 151 -42.02 13.56 -1.53
C HIS A 151 -42.98 14.28 -2.50
N TRP A 152 -42.49 15.24 -3.29
CA TRP A 152 -43.32 15.99 -4.27
C TRP A 152 -43.74 15.16 -5.48
N LEU A 153 -42.89 14.27 -6.01
CA LEU A 153 -43.27 13.36 -7.09
C LEU A 153 -44.38 12.38 -6.69
N ASN A 154 -44.47 12.04 -5.39
CA ASN A 154 -45.54 11.20 -4.85
C ASN A 154 -46.84 11.98 -4.54
N TYR A 155 -46.74 13.25 -4.14
CA TYR A 155 -47.91 14.12 -3.93
C TYR A 155 -48.57 14.54 -5.26
N GLY A 156 -47.79 14.83 -6.31
CA GLY A 156 -48.32 15.24 -7.62
C GLY A 156 -49.04 14.15 -8.44
N ARG A 157 -49.00 12.88 -8.02
CA ARG A 157 -49.74 11.77 -8.67
C ARG A 157 -51.08 11.43 -8.03
N ARG A 158 -51.43 11.96 -6.85
CA ARG A 158 -52.66 11.56 -6.11
C ARG A 158 -53.91 12.41 -6.39
N GLU A 159 -53.82 13.49 -7.17
CA GLU A 159 -54.96 14.42 -7.37
C GLU A 159 -55.58 14.44 -8.79
N ARG A 160 -55.48 13.34 -9.56
CA ARG A 160 -56.34 13.13 -10.74
C ARG A 160 -57.19 11.87 -10.58
N LEU A 161 -58.21 11.92 -9.73
CA LEU A 161 -59.37 11.03 -9.87
C LEU A 161 -60.57 11.91 -10.23
N PRO A 162 -61.29 11.61 -11.33
CA PRO A 162 -62.45 12.39 -11.72
C PRO A 162 -63.53 12.24 -10.64
N ARG A 163 -64.08 13.36 -10.18
CA ARG A 163 -65.28 13.38 -9.35
C ARG A 163 -66.44 12.82 -10.18
N SER A 164 -66.96 11.67 -9.78
CA SER A 164 -68.27 11.14 -10.18
C SER A 164 -69.35 11.64 -9.23
#